data_AF-A0A261DBU7-F1
#
_entry.id   AF-A0A261DBU7-F1
#
_cell.length_a   1.000
_cell.length_b   1.000
_cell.length_c   1.000
_cell.angle_alpha   90.00
_cell.angle_beta   90.00
_cell.angle_gamma   90.00
#
_symmetry.space_group_name_H-M   'P 1'
#
loop_
_entity.id
_entity.type
_entity.pdbx_description
1 polymer ?
#
loop_
_entity_poly.entity_id
_entity_poly.type
_entity_poly.pdbx_seq_one_letter_code
_entity_poly.pdbx_strand_id
1 'polypeptide(L)'
;MIDRLFVIPDIINFQLASWLLVGILILLVVVSIKLIFCNSLLETVIINSMFSLLIGLSYLLMDAPDVAMTEVALGACLSSCVFLGFLSKLSAVQKSNRPPAKLAYAEEFEGDAERRTAAYLSVCEDSSTASLSKLLAEVEFCKRSNLKPTRVISSAIICIIFIVVLTFAGIDLLEYGAIDSPLQNHLTKYYIEHTKSDIGIPSFVAALLASYRGYDTLGETAVILIAGISVLLLFSQKITKDA
;
A
#
# COMPACT_ATOMS: atom_id res chain seq x y z
N MET A 1 3.41 38.25 -12.61
CA MET A 1 4.83 38.41 -12.17
C MET A 1 5.39 37.10 -11.59
N ILE A 2 4.84 35.95 -11.98
CA ILE A 2 5.36 34.60 -11.69
C ILE A 2 5.64 33.86 -13.02
N ASP A 3 5.08 34.36 -14.12
CA ASP A 3 5.11 33.76 -15.46
C ASP A 3 6.46 33.89 -16.19
N ARG A 4 7.45 34.58 -15.62
CA ARG A 4 8.78 34.79 -16.24
C ARG A 4 9.93 34.04 -15.58
N LEU A 5 9.67 33.18 -14.58
CA LEU A 5 10.73 32.39 -13.94
C LEU A 5 10.86 30.96 -14.51
N PHE A 6 9.94 30.53 -15.39
CA PHE A 6 9.87 29.17 -15.93
C PHE A 6 9.99 29.11 -17.45
N VAL A 7 10.56 30.14 -18.09
CA VAL A 7 10.96 30.07 -19.51
C VAL A 7 12.43 29.61 -19.55
N ILE A 8 12.65 28.36 -19.17
CA ILE A 8 13.91 27.65 -19.36
C ILE A 8 13.84 27.06 -20.78
N PRO A 9 14.92 27.00 -21.60
CA PRO A 9 14.85 26.52 -22.99
C PRO A 9 14.15 25.15 -23.12
N ASP A 10 12.96 25.15 -23.74
CA ASP A 10 12.01 24.03 -23.78
C ASP A 10 12.63 22.70 -24.24
N ILE A 11 13.62 22.74 -25.12
CA ILE A 11 14.29 21.55 -25.68
C ILE A 11 15.27 20.92 -24.68
N ILE A 12 15.97 21.74 -23.88
CA ILE A 12 16.93 21.24 -22.87
C ILE A 12 16.16 20.63 -21.69
N ASN A 13 15.02 21.25 -21.31
CA ASN A 13 14.17 20.71 -20.25
C ASN A 13 13.50 19.41 -20.65
N PHE A 14 13.00 19.29 -21.88
CA PHE A 14 12.36 18.07 -22.35
C PHE A 14 13.34 16.89 -22.38
N GLN A 15 14.54 17.10 -22.90
CA GLN A 15 15.58 16.07 -22.93
C GLN A 15 16.06 15.73 -21.50
N LEU A 16 16.28 16.74 -20.66
CA LEU A 16 16.66 16.54 -19.26
C LEU A 16 15.57 15.77 -18.48
N ALA A 17 14.30 16.14 -18.63
CA ALA A 17 13.16 15.46 -18.02
C ALA A 17 13.05 14.01 -18.49
N SER A 18 13.29 13.75 -19.78
CA SER A 18 13.31 12.39 -20.33
C SER A 18 14.44 11.54 -19.71
N TRP A 19 15.66 12.07 -19.61
CA TRP A 19 16.77 11.38 -18.95
C TRP A 19 16.51 11.16 -17.46
N LEU A 20 15.92 12.15 -16.79
CA LEU A 20 15.54 12.08 -15.38
C LEU A 20 14.47 10.99 -15.17
N LEU A 21 13.46 10.92 -16.03
CA LEU A 21 12.41 9.90 -16.02
C LEU A 21 13.02 8.49 -16.18
N VAL A 22 13.92 8.30 -17.14
CA VAL A 22 14.65 7.03 -17.32
C VAL A 22 15.47 6.69 -16.07
N GLY A 23 16.12 7.69 -15.45
CA GLY A 23 16.83 7.51 -14.18
C GLY A 23 15.92 7.07 -13.04
N ILE A 24 14.75 7.69 -12.88
CA ILE A 24 13.73 7.29 -11.89
C ILE A 24 13.20 5.89 -12.18
N LEU A 25 12.99 5.53 -13.45
CA LEU A 25 12.51 4.20 -13.83
C LEU A 25 13.52 3.11 -13.47
N ILE A 26 14.81 3.35 -13.72
CA ILE A 26 15.88 2.44 -13.27
C ILE A 26 15.88 2.33 -11.75
N LEU A 27 15.75 3.46 -11.04
CA LEU A 27 15.68 3.48 -9.58
C LEU A 27 14.45 2.70 -9.05
N LEU A 28 13.29 2.83 -9.69
CA LEU A 28 12.08 2.07 -9.38
C LEU A 28 12.34 0.57 -9.50
N VAL A 29 12.99 0.13 -10.59
CA VAL A 29 13.36 -1.29 -10.76
C VAL A 29 14.28 -1.75 -9.63
N VAL A 30 15.29 -0.95 -9.26
CA VAL A 30 16.20 -1.28 -8.15
C VAL A 30 15.45 -1.39 -6.81
N VAL A 31 14.54 -0.46 -6.54
CA VAL A 31 13.69 -0.47 -5.32
C VAL A 31 12.77 -1.69 -5.32
N SER A 32 12.15 -2.05 -6.44
CA SER A 32 11.32 -3.25 -6.57
C SER A 32 12.12 -4.53 -6.35
N ILE A 33 13.33 -4.62 -6.91
CA ILE A 33 14.23 -5.76 -6.66
C ILE A 33 14.57 -5.84 -5.17
N LYS A 34 14.93 -4.71 -4.54
CA LYS A 34 15.24 -4.67 -3.11
C LYS A 34 14.05 -5.13 -2.26
N LEU A 35 12.82 -4.72 -2.60
CA LEU A 35 11.58 -5.12 -1.90
C LEU A 35 11.40 -6.64 -1.86
N ILE A 36 11.75 -7.36 -2.94
CA ILE A 36 11.68 -8.83 -2.98
C ILE A 36 12.62 -9.48 -1.96
N PHE A 37 13.81 -8.91 -1.75
CA PHE A 37 14.82 -9.44 -0.84
C PHE A 37 14.66 -9.00 0.62
N CYS A 38 13.68 -8.13 0.92
CA CYS A 38 13.48 -7.63 2.29
C CYS A 38 12.93 -8.70 3.23
N ASN A 39 13.67 -8.96 4.32
CA ASN A 39 13.31 -9.98 5.31
C ASN A 39 12.51 -9.41 6.48
N SER A 40 12.49 -8.09 6.65
CA SER A 40 11.80 -7.43 7.76
C SER A 40 10.59 -6.63 7.27
N LEU A 41 9.48 -6.73 7.99
CA LEU A 41 8.21 -6.09 7.61
C LEU A 41 8.32 -4.56 7.60
N LEU A 42 9.07 -3.99 8.56
CA LEU A 42 9.29 -2.55 8.64
C LEU A 42 10.10 -2.05 7.43
N GLU A 43 11.16 -2.75 7.04
CA GLU A 43 11.95 -2.43 5.84
C GLU A 43 11.07 -2.50 4.58
N THR A 44 10.21 -3.51 4.45
CA THR A 44 9.25 -3.61 3.34
C THR A 44 8.31 -2.41 3.28
N VAL A 45 7.76 -1.96 4.42
CA VAL A 45 6.85 -0.80 4.47
C VAL A 45 7.57 0.49 4.07
N ILE A 46 8.79 0.72 4.56
CA ILE A 46 9.57 1.91 4.20
C ILE A 46 9.88 1.91 2.70
N ILE A 47 10.32 0.78 2.15
CA ILE A 47 10.67 0.67 0.73
C ILE A 47 9.44 0.83 -0.15
N ASN A 48 8.28 0.31 0.27
CA ASN A 48 7.01 0.51 -0.45
C ASN A 48 6.58 1.99 -0.45
N SER A 49 6.79 2.72 0.65
CA SER A 49 6.54 4.17 0.72
C SER A 49 7.45 4.95 -0.25
N MET A 50 8.73 4.58 -0.31
CA MET A 50 9.68 5.17 -1.27
C MET A 50 9.30 4.87 -2.72
N PHE A 51 8.81 3.67 -3.01
CA PHE A 51 8.32 3.30 -4.33
C PHE A 51 7.16 4.19 -4.80
N SER A 52 6.12 4.38 -3.97
CA SER A 52 5.00 5.28 -4.30
C SER A 52 5.43 6.75 -4.43
N LEU A 53 6.41 7.21 -3.64
CA LEU A 53 6.97 8.55 -3.78
C LEU A 53 7.65 8.74 -5.14
N LEU A 54 8.46 7.76 -5.57
CA LEU A 54 9.12 7.79 -6.88
C LEU A 54 8.11 7.78 -8.04
N ILE A 55 7.01 7.02 -7.92
CA ILE A 55 5.92 7.06 -8.90
C ILE A 55 5.26 8.45 -8.93
N GLY A 56 4.93 9.01 -7.77
CA GLY A 56 4.38 10.37 -7.69
C GLY A 56 5.28 11.42 -8.33
N LEU A 57 6.60 11.30 -8.13
CA LEU A 57 7.58 12.16 -8.79
C LEU A 57 7.61 11.96 -10.31
N SER A 58 7.47 10.71 -10.78
CA SER A 58 7.38 10.44 -12.22
C SER A 58 6.14 11.07 -12.86
N TYR A 59 4.99 11.08 -12.17
CA TYR A 59 3.78 11.74 -12.67
C TYR A 59 3.90 13.26 -12.71
N LEU A 60 4.61 13.89 -11.76
CA LEU A 60 4.90 15.32 -11.84
C LEU A 60 5.76 15.66 -13.05
N LEU A 61 6.72 14.80 -13.41
CA LEU A 61 7.56 14.98 -14.60
C LEU A 61 6.80 14.75 -15.91
N MET A 62 5.68 14.04 -15.86
CA MET A 62 4.77 13.82 -16.98
C MET A 62 3.66 14.89 -17.08
N ASP A 63 3.79 16.01 -16.36
CA ASP A 63 2.80 17.10 -16.28
C ASP A 63 1.40 16.63 -15.80
N ALA A 64 1.36 15.61 -14.93
CA ALA A 64 0.13 15.08 -14.33
C ALA A 64 0.07 15.37 -12.80
N PRO A 65 -0.08 16.63 -12.36
CA PRO A 65 0.01 17.01 -10.95
C PRO A 65 -1.15 16.47 -10.10
N ASP A 66 -2.37 16.42 -10.65
CA ASP A 66 -3.54 15.93 -9.92
C ASP A 66 -3.40 14.43 -9.58
N VAL A 67 -2.84 13.63 -10.50
CA VAL A 67 -2.58 12.20 -10.31
C VAL A 67 -1.37 11.97 -9.39
N ALA A 68 -0.34 12.81 -9.50
CA ALA A 68 0.81 12.74 -8.60
C ALA A 68 0.42 12.98 -7.14
N MET A 69 -0.44 13.99 -6.89
CA MET A 69 -0.88 14.31 -5.54
C MET A 69 -1.66 13.14 -4.91
N THR A 70 -2.54 12.48 -5.66
CA THR A 70 -3.33 11.36 -5.16
C THR A 70 -2.49 10.10 -4.92
N GLU A 71 -1.53 9.80 -5.78
CA GLU A 71 -0.60 8.66 -5.58
C GLU A 71 0.27 8.87 -4.34
N VAL A 72 0.84 10.06 -4.13
CA VAL A 72 1.67 10.31 -2.94
C VAL A 72 0.81 10.25 -1.67
N ALA A 73 -0.40 10.82 -1.69
CA ALA A 73 -1.30 10.82 -0.53
C ALA A 73 -1.77 9.40 -0.15
N LEU A 74 -2.18 8.59 -1.14
CA LEU A 74 -2.70 7.24 -0.88
C LEU A 74 -1.59 6.20 -0.72
N GLY A 75 -0.60 6.21 -1.62
CA GLY A 75 0.50 5.24 -1.66
C GLY A 75 1.53 5.46 -0.57
N ALA A 76 2.11 6.67 -0.48
CA ALA A 76 3.18 6.92 0.48
C ALA A 76 2.67 7.20 1.90
N CYS A 77 1.57 7.94 2.06
CA CYS A 77 1.06 8.34 3.38
C CYS A 77 0.02 7.38 3.96
N LEU A 78 -1.15 7.23 3.32
CA LEU A 78 -2.27 6.47 3.90
C LEU A 78 -1.92 4.98 4.08
N SER A 79 -1.40 4.35 3.02
CA SER A 79 -1.02 2.93 3.03
C SER A 79 0.05 2.63 4.09
N SER A 80 1.09 3.46 4.18
CA SER A 80 2.16 3.31 5.19
C SER A 80 1.63 3.45 6.62
N CYS A 81 0.76 4.42 6.88
CA CYS A 81 0.13 4.58 8.19
C CYS A 81 -0.67 3.35 8.60
N VAL A 82 -1.47 2.80 7.68
CA VAL A 82 -2.26 1.58 7.93
C VAL A 82 -1.35 0.38 8.17
N PHE A 83 -0.30 0.19 7.36
CA PHE A 83 0.64 -0.92 7.57
C PHE A 83 1.41 -0.81 8.89
N LEU A 84 1.90 0.38 9.26
CA LEU A 84 2.55 0.58 10.55
C LEU A 84 1.57 0.38 11.72
N GLY A 85 0.31 0.81 11.57
CA GLY A 85 -0.76 0.54 12.52
C GLY A 85 -1.01 -0.96 12.71
N PHE A 86 -0.95 -1.74 11.62
CA PHE A 86 -1.05 -3.20 11.69
C PHE A 86 0.18 -3.84 12.35
N LEU A 87 1.39 -3.42 11.98
CA LEU A 87 2.64 -3.95 12.53
C LEU A 87 2.78 -3.68 14.03
N SER A 88 2.36 -2.51 14.51
CA SER A 88 2.36 -2.18 15.94
C SER A 88 1.42 -3.09 16.73
N LYS A 89 0.22 -3.39 16.19
CA LYS A 89 -0.72 -4.36 16.79
C LYS A 89 -0.15 -5.78 16.79
N LEU A 90 0.48 -6.24 15.70
CA LEU A 90 1.11 -7.56 15.66
C LEU A 90 2.24 -7.71 16.69
N SER A 91 3.08 -6.69 16.79
CA SER A 91 4.19 -6.67 17.74
C SER A 91 3.71 -6.68 19.20
N ALA A 92 2.61 -5.98 19.50
CA ALA A 92 1.99 -5.99 20.82
C ALA A 92 1.43 -7.37 21.20
N VAL A 93 0.73 -8.04 20.27
CA VAL A 93 0.21 -9.41 20.48
C VAL A 93 1.34 -10.40 20.71
N GLN A 94 2.39 -10.34 19.89
CA GLN A 94 3.55 -11.22 20.05
C GLN A 94 4.27 -11.00 21.39
N LYS A 95 4.34 -9.75 21.87
CA LYS A 95 4.91 -9.44 23.19
C LYS A 95 4.06 -9.97 24.34
N SER A 96 2.73 -9.94 24.21
CA SER A 96 1.78 -10.49 25.19
C SER A 96 1.81 -12.02 25.27
N ASN A 97 2.06 -12.70 24.15
CA ASN A 97 2.13 -14.17 24.08
C ASN A 97 3.51 -14.76 24.43
N ARG A 98 4.53 -13.93 24.70
CA ARG A 98 5.75 -14.47 25.31
C ARG A 98 5.37 -14.90 26.72
N PRO A 99 5.59 -16.18 27.12
CA PRO A 99 5.47 -16.55 28.52
C PRO A 99 6.35 -15.58 29.30
N PRO A 100 5.90 -15.06 30.46
CA PRO A 100 6.71 -14.18 31.26
C PRO A 100 8.05 -14.89 31.44
N ALA A 101 9.12 -14.27 30.95
CA ALA A 101 10.46 -14.76 31.18
C ALA A 101 10.52 -15.01 32.67
N LYS A 102 10.58 -16.30 33.02
CA LYS A 102 10.62 -16.83 34.37
C LYS A 102 11.44 -15.83 35.15
N LEU A 103 10.82 -15.20 36.16
CA LEU A 103 11.54 -14.50 37.20
C LEU A 103 12.67 -15.43 37.60
N ALA A 104 13.86 -15.13 37.10
CA ALA A 104 15.12 -15.77 37.45
C ALA A 104 15.49 -15.23 38.83
N TYR A 105 14.64 -15.59 39.80
CA TYR A 105 14.82 -15.52 41.24
C TYR A 105 14.18 -16.78 41.84
N ALA A 106 14.54 -17.92 41.23
CA ALA A 106 14.41 -19.24 41.81
C ALA A 106 15.82 -19.75 42.14
N GLU A 107 16.56 -18.95 42.90
CA GLU A 107 17.68 -19.32 43.78
C GLU A 107 17.37 -18.46 45.02
N GLU A 108 16.98 -18.99 46.17
CA GLU A 108 17.60 -20.05 46.94
C GLU A 108 16.58 -20.51 48.00
N PHE A 109 16.26 -21.81 48.05
CA PHE A 109 15.59 -22.42 49.20
C PHE A 109 16.50 -23.50 49.74
N GLU A 110 17.25 -23.13 50.78
CA GLU A 110 17.84 -24.07 51.72
C GLU A 110 17.10 -23.88 53.06
N GLY A 111 16.52 -24.95 53.61
CA GLY A 111 16.12 -25.02 55.02
C GLY A 111 14.62 -25.20 55.31
N ASP A 112 14.31 -26.42 55.78
CA ASP A 112 13.18 -26.84 56.63
C ASP A 112 12.08 -25.83 56.99
N ALA A 113 10.86 -26.11 56.52
CA ALA A 113 9.64 -25.97 57.32
C ALA A 113 8.46 -26.70 56.66
N GLU A 114 8.13 -27.84 57.25
CA GLU A 114 6.82 -28.49 57.19
C GLU A 114 5.72 -27.49 57.65
N ARG A 115 4.75 -27.18 56.77
CA ARG A 115 3.30 -26.95 57.03
C ARG A 115 2.69 -25.88 56.12
N ARG A 116 1.56 -26.27 55.51
CA ARG A 116 0.43 -25.43 55.08
C ARG A 116 0.63 -24.53 53.86
N THR A 117 0.31 -25.06 52.67
CA THR A 117 -0.47 -24.32 51.65
C THR A 117 -1.09 -25.29 50.65
N ALA A 118 -2.09 -26.07 51.10
CA ALA A 118 -2.98 -26.84 50.24
C ALA A 118 -4.33 -26.12 50.05
N ALA A 119 -4.31 -24.79 49.95
CA ALA A 119 -5.47 -23.96 49.74
C ALA A 119 -5.07 -22.80 48.81
N TYR A 120 -5.84 -22.59 47.74
CA TYR A 120 -5.58 -21.71 46.58
C TYR A 120 -4.52 -22.33 45.65
N LEU A 121 -4.83 -22.89 44.48
CA LEU A 121 -5.58 -22.26 43.39
C LEU A 121 -6.10 -23.37 42.45
N SER A 122 -7.30 -23.90 42.73
CA SER A 122 -8.10 -24.54 41.69
C SER A 122 -8.78 -23.43 40.90
N VAL A 123 -8.09 -22.89 39.90
CA VAL A 123 -8.75 -22.08 38.87
C VAL A 123 -8.86 -22.96 37.65
N CYS A 124 -10.09 -23.35 37.33
CA CYS A 124 -10.44 -24.01 36.09
C CYS A 124 -9.80 -23.22 34.95
N GLU A 125 -8.93 -23.87 34.18
CA GLU A 125 -8.65 -23.46 32.81
C GLU A 125 -9.94 -23.71 32.00
N ASP A 126 -10.86 -22.75 32.08
CA ASP A 126 -12.04 -22.71 31.26
C ASP A 126 -11.59 -22.53 29.80
N SER A 127 -11.51 -23.66 29.08
CA SER A 127 -12.05 -24.01 27.75
C SER A 127 -12.30 -22.94 26.66
N SER A 128 -11.89 -21.68 26.84
CA SER A 128 -12.10 -20.56 25.92
C SER A 128 -10.80 -20.10 25.24
N THR A 129 -9.65 -20.49 25.76
CA THR A 129 -8.31 -20.23 25.16
C THR A 129 -7.99 -21.15 23.97
N ALA A 130 -8.72 -22.26 23.80
CA ALA A 130 -8.53 -23.19 22.69
C ALA A 130 -8.98 -22.63 21.33
N SER A 131 -9.86 -21.63 21.30
CA SER A 131 -10.38 -21.02 20.07
C SER A 131 -9.44 -19.96 19.50
N LEU A 132 -8.83 -19.14 20.36
CA LEU A 132 -7.85 -18.14 19.94
C LEU A 132 -6.47 -18.74 19.66
N SER A 133 -6.06 -19.82 20.34
CA SER A 133 -4.80 -20.50 20.02
C SER A 133 -4.86 -21.22 18.67
N LYS A 134 -6.02 -21.80 18.29
CA LYS A 134 -6.23 -22.36 16.95
C LYS A 134 -6.16 -21.29 15.86
N LEU A 135 -6.78 -20.12 16.07
CA LEU A 135 -6.69 -19.01 15.12
C LEU A 135 -5.27 -18.40 15.08
N LEU A 136 -4.55 -18.35 16.20
CA LEU A 136 -3.17 -17.87 16.24
C LEU A 136 -2.15 -18.87 15.68
N ALA A 137 -2.44 -20.18 15.72
CA ALA A 137 -1.62 -21.21 15.10
C ALA A 137 -1.76 -21.22 13.56
N GLU A 138 -2.94 -20.89 13.03
CA GLU A 138 -3.13 -20.68 11.58
C GLU A 138 -2.46 -19.37 11.10
N VAL A 139 -2.34 -18.38 11.98
CA VAL A 139 -1.68 -17.08 11.74
C VAL A 139 -0.25 -17.07 12.29
N GLU A 140 0.39 -18.25 12.40
CA GLU A 140 1.86 -18.30 12.38
C GLU A 140 2.29 -17.98 10.94
N PHE A 141 2.38 -16.67 10.67
CA PHE A 141 2.89 -16.14 9.43
C PHE A 141 4.28 -16.74 9.23
N CYS A 142 4.36 -17.62 8.24
CA CYS A 142 5.50 -18.48 8.00
C CYS A 142 6.79 -17.65 8.10
N LYS A 143 7.57 -17.88 9.15
CA LYS A 143 8.94 -17.37 9.25
C LYS A 143 9.61 -17.74 7.93
N ARG A 144 10.06 -16.72 7.17
CA ARG A 144 10.62 -16.84 5.81
C ARG A 144 11.74 -17.88 5.68
N SER A 145 12.26 -18.39 6.80
CA SER A 145 13.23 -19.47 6.90
C SER A 145 12.79 -20.83 6.33
N ASN A 146 11.51 -21.08 6.02
CA ASN A 146 11.04 -22.37 5.48
C ASN A 146 10.12 -22.29 4.23
N LEU A 147 10.09 -21.16 3.52
CA LEU A 147 9.43 -21.11 2.22
C LEU A 147 10.26 -21.92 1.21
N LYS A 148 9.75 -23.08 0.77
CA LYS A 148 10.40 -23.89 -0.26
C LYS A 148 10.65 -23.01 -1.49
N PRO A 149 11.86 -23.03 -2.09
CA PRO A 149 12.19 -22.21 -3.26
C PRO A 149 11.19 -22.43 -4.40
N THR A 150 10.56 -23.60 -4.47
CA THR A 150 9.49 -23.94 -5.42
C THR A 150 8.27 -23.00 -5.36
N ARG A 151 7.86 -22.51 -4.17
CA ARG A 151 6.74 -21.57 -4.06
C ARG A 151 7.10 -20.18 -4.58
N VAL A 152 8.31 -19.69 -4.27
CA VAL A 152 8.80 -18.38 -4.74
C VAL A 152 8.96 -18.39 -6.26
N ILE A 153 9.48 -19.48 -6.82
CA ILE A 153 9.61 -19.66 -8.27
C ILE A 153 8.23 -19.70 -8.93
N SER A 154 7.24 -20.39 -8.35
CA SER A 154 5.88 -20.42 -8.91
C SER A 154 5.22 -19.04 -8.95
N SER A 155 5.35 -18.23 -7.88
CA SER A 155 4.83 -16.85 -7.88
C SER A 155 5.55 -15.96 -8.89
N ALA A 156 6.87 -16.11 -9.04
CA ALA A 156 7.64 -15.34 -10.01
C ALA A 156 7.22 -15.67 -11.45
N ILE A 157 7.00 -16.95 -11.76
CA ILE A 157 6.53 -17.39 -13.08
C ILE A 157 5.15 -16.79 -13.39
N ILE A 158 4.22 -16.81 -12.44
CA ILE A 158 2.88 -16.24 -12.62
C ILE A 158 2.99 -14.72 -12.88
N CYS A 159 3.81 -14.00 -12.10
CA CYS A 159 4.03 -12.57 -12.32
C CYS A 159 4.64 -12.29 -13.71
N ILE A 160 5.62 -13.07 -14.15
CA ILE A 160 6.25 -12.91 -15.47
C ILE A 160 5.22 -13.16 -16.58
N ILE A 161 4.43 -14.23 -16.49
CA ILE A 161 3.36 -14.52 -17.46
C ILE A 161 2.37 -13.34 -17.50
N PHE A 162 1.96 -12.83 -16.35
CA PHE A 162 1.04 -11.70 -16.29
C PHE A 162 1.63 -10.43 -16.93
N ILE A 163 2.90 -10.13 -16.67
CA ILE A 163 3.61 -9.01 -17.32
C ILE A 163 3.63 -9.21 -18.84
N VAL A 164 4.02 -10.40 -19.32
CA VAL A 164 4.08 -10.70 -20.76
C VAL A 164 2.70 -10.56 -21.41
N VAL A 165 1.64 -11.06 -20.78
CA VAL A 165 0.26 -10.95 -21.28
C VAL A 165 -0.17 -9.49 -21.34
N LEU A 166 0.10 -8.70 -20.30
CA LEU A 166 -0.23 -7.26 -20.30
C LEU A 166 0.57 -6.47 -21.33
N THR A 167 1.87 -6.77 -21.48
CA THR A 167 2.69 -6.13 -22.52
C THR A 167 2.19 -6.50 -23.91
N PHE A 168 1.85 -7.78 -24.15
CA PHE A 168 1.31 -8.22 -25.44
C PHE A 168 -0.03 -7.53 -25.75
N ALA A 169 -0.94 -7.45 -24.78
CA ALA A 169 -2.19 -6.70 -24.93
C ALA A 169 -1.96 -5.19 -25.13
N GLY A 170 -0.88 -4.65 -24.58
CA GLY A 170 -0.51 -3.24 -24.72
C GLY A 170 0.10 -2.88 -26.07
N ILE A 171 0.71 -3.82 -26.79
CA ILE A 171 1.31 -3.55 -28.11
C ILE A 171 0.22 -3.26 -29.17
N ASP A 172 -0.97 -3.84 -29.02
CA ASP A 172 -2.13 -3.55 -29.90
C ASP A 172 -2.78 -2.18 -29.61
N LEU A 173 -2.36 -1.48 -28.54
CA LEU A 173 -2.84 -0.15 -28.25
C LEU A 173 -2.16 0.87 -29.17
N LEU A 174 -2.91 1.87 -29.66
CA LEU A 174 -2.38 2.91 -30.52
C LEU A 174 -1.11 3.56 -29.93
N GLU A 175 -0.18 3.90 -30.82
CA GLU A 175 1.09 4.51 -30.47
C GLU A 175 0.87 5.77 -29.62
N TYR A 176 1.59 5.84 -28.51
CA TYR A 176 1.44 6.90 -27.52
C TYR A 176 1.78 8.26 -28.16
N GLY A 177 0.81 9.18 -28.16
CA GLY A 177 0.99 10.53 -28.71
C GLY A 177 0.73 10.67 -30.21
N ALA A 178 0.18 9.64 -30.88
CA ALA A 178 -0.23 9.72 -32.27
C ALA A 178 -1.40 10.71 -32.46
N ILE A 179 -1.11 11.83 -33.14
CA ILE A 179 -2.03 12.95 -33.40
C ILE A 179 -3.28 12.49 -34.18
N ASP A 180 -3.16 11.43 -34.97
CA ASP A 180 -4.20 10.86 -35.81
C ASP A 180 -5.08 9.82 -35.10
N SER A 181 -4.86 9.58 -33.80
CA SER A 181 -5.70 8.66 -33.03
C SER A 181 -7.17 9.14 -32.99
N PRO A 182 -8.16 8.24 -33.18
CA PRO A 182 -9.59 8.62 -33.15
C PRO A 182 -10.01 9.22 -31.79
N LEU A 183 -9.28 8.88 -30.72
CA LEU A 183 -9.51 9.36 -29.36
C LEU A 183 -9.06 10.82 -29.18
N GLN A 184 -7.89 11.20 -29.72
CA GLN A 184 -7.40 12.59 -29.65
C GLN A 184 -8.14 13.53 -30.60
N ASN A 185 -8.46 13.06 -31.81
CA ASN A 185 -9.05 13.90 -32.86
C ASN A 185 -10.44 14.45 -32.52
N HIS A 186 -11.24 13.71 -31.75
CA HIS A 186 -12.63 14.10 -31.47
C HIS A 186 -12.86 14.44 -29.99
N LEU A 187 -12.51 13.55 -29.06
CA LEU A 187 -12.91 13.70 -27.65
C LEU A 187 -11.97 14.64 -26.89
N THR A 188 -10.66 14.42 -26.98
CA THR A 188 -9.68 15.25 -26.27
C THR A 188 -9.75 16.70 -26.71
N LYS A 189 -9.84 16.95 -28.03
CA LYS A 189 -9.97 18.30 -28.58
C LYS A 189 -11.26 19.01 -28.10
N TYR A 190 -12.40 18.30 -28.15
CA TYR A 190 -13.68 18.84 -27.66
C TYR A 190 -13.59 19.25 -26.18
N TYR A 191 -13.04 18.38 -25.33
CA TYR A 191 -12.89 18.68 -23.91
C TYR A 191 -11.98 19.88 -23.66
N ILE A 192 -10.82 19.96 -24.33
CA ILE A 192 -9.88 21.08 -24.11
C ILE A 192 -10.54 22.43 -24.51
N GLU A 193 -11.27 22.47 -25.62
CA GLU A 193 -11.89 23.70 -26.13
C GLU A 193 -13.12 24.13 -25.31
N HIS A 194 -13.96 23.19 -24.86
CA HIS A 194 -15.25 23.52 -24.21
C HIS A 194 -15.18 23.55 -22.68
N THR A 195 -14.24 22.84 -22.03
CA THR A 195 -14.17 22.75 -20.55
C THR A 195 -14.11 24.12 -19.86
N LYS A 196 -13.33 25.06 -20.42
CA LYS A 196 -13.18 26.39 -19.83
C LYS A 196 -14.46 27.22 -19.91
N SER A 197 -15.26 27.02 -20.97
CA SER A 197 -16.52 27.72 -21.18
C SER A 197 -17.67 27.10 -20.37
N ASP A 198 -17.71 25.78 -20.28
CA ASP A 198 -18.85 25.05 -19.71
C ASP A 198 -18.80 24.96 -18.17
N ILE A 199 -17.61 24.80 -17.58
CA ILE A 199 -17.46 24.40 -16.17
C ILE A 199 -16.82 25.51 -15.30
N GLY A 200 -16.02 26.41 -15.90
CA GLY A 200 -15.44 27.56 -15.20
C GLY A 200 -14.35 27.22 -14.16
N ILE A 201 -13.89 25.97 -14.10
CA ILE A 201 -12.82 25.50 -13.21
C ILE A 201 -11.48 25.50 -13.96
N PRO A 202 -10.37 25.97 -13.36
CA PRO A 202 -9.08 26.06 -14.04
C PRO A 202 -8.36 24.72 -14.24
N SER A 203 -8.59 23.70 -13.39
CA SER A 203 -8.02 22.35 -13.59
C SER A 203 -8.85 21.57 -14.60
N PHE A 204 -8.21 21.18 -15.69
CA PHE A 204 -8.81 20.37 -16.75
C PHE A 204 -9.23 18.98 -16.24
N VAL A 205 -8.34 18.28 -15.52
CA VAL A 205 -8.60 16.90 -15.06
C VAL A 205 -9.72 16.89 -14.02
N ALA A 206 -9.74 17.84 -13.09
CA ALA A 206 -10.80 17.95 -12.10
C ALA A 206 -12.16 18.24 -12.76
N ALA A 207 -12.20 19.13 -13.75
CA ALA A 207 -13.43 19.43 -14.49
C ALA A 207 -13.92 18.22 -15.31
N LEU A 208 -13.00 17.47 -15.93
CA LEU A 208 -13.33 16.25 -16.66
C LEU A 208 -13.93 15.17 -15.74
N LEU A 209 -13.30 14.89 -14.61
CA LEU A 209 -13.73 13.88 -13.63
C LEU A 209 -15.04 14.25 -12.94
N ALA A 210 -15.25 15.53 -12.64
CA ALA A 210 -16.46 15.99 -11.94
C ALA A 210 -17.67 16.15 -12.86
N SER A 211 -17.47 16.57 -14.11
CA SER A 211 -18.58 16.91 -15.01
C SER A 211 -18.75 15.89 -16.15
N TYR A 212 -17.80 15.82 -17.09
CA TYR A 212 -17.96 14.97 -18.28
C TYR A 212 -17.97 13.47 -17.95
N ARG A 213 -17.22 13.06 -16.92
CA ARG A 213 -17.09 11.66 -16.48
C ARG A 213 -17.56 11.45 -15.03
N GLY A 214 -18.43 12.34 -14.53
CA GLY A 214 -18.92 12.36 -13.15
C GLY A 214 -19.67 11.10 -12.70
N TYR A 215 -20.31 10.38 -13.62
CA TYR A 215 -21.01 9.14 -13.27
C TYR A 215 -20.05 7.98 -12.92
N ASP A 216 -18.90 7.91 -13.59
CA ASP A 216 -17.86 6.90 -13.35
C ASP A 216 -17.24 7.14 -11.96
N THR A 217 -16.90 8.41 -11.68
CA THR A 217 -16.34 8.83 -10.38
C THR A 217 -17.34 8.71 -9.22
N LEU A 218 -18.64 8.89 -9.47
CA LEU A 218 -19.68 8.60 -8.48
C LEU A 218 -19.69 7.10 -8.11
N GLY A 219 -19.53 6.22 -9.10
CA GLY A 219 -19.39 4.78 -8.87
C GLY A 219 -18.15 4.44 -8.04
N GLU A 220 -16.99 4.99 -8.42
CA GLU A 220 -15.73 4.80 -7.69
C GLU A 220 -15.83 5.25 -6.22
N THR A 221 -16.39 6.44 -5.98
CA THR A 221 -16.56 6.98 -4.62
C THR A 221 -17.56 6.17 -3.79
N ALA A 222 -18.63 5.64 -4.40
CA ALA A 222 -19.55 4.73 -3.73
C ALA A 222 -18.86 3.43 -3.27
N VAL A 223 -17.99 2.85 -4.11
CA VAL A 223 -17.22 1.64 -3.76
C VAL A 223 -16.26 1.93 -2.59
N ILE A 224 -15.54 3.05 -2.64
CA ILE A 224 -14.62 3.46 -1.55
C ILE A 224 -15.40 3.70 -0.25
N LEU A 225 -16.57 4.34 -0.32
CA LEU A 225 -17.44 4.59 0.83
C LEU A 225 -17.90 3.27 1.46
N ILE A 226 -18.37 2.31 0.65
CA ILE A 226 -18.81 1.00 1.14
C ILE A 226 -17.64 0.24 1.78
N ALA A 227 -16.45 0.29 1.17
CA ALA A 227 -15.25 -0.32 1.75
C ALA A 227 -14.89 0.31 3.11
N GLY A 228 -14.94 1.64 3.21
CA GLY A 228 -14.71 2.38 4.44
C GLY A 228 -15.70 2.04 5.55
N ILE A 229 -17.00 2.03 5.24
CA ILE A 229 -18.06 1.64 6.19
C ILE A 229 -17.87 0.18 6.63
N SER A 230 -17.52 -0.71 5.71
CA SER A 230 -17.28 -2.12 6.00
C SER A 230 -16.13 -2.32 6.99
N VAL A 231 -15.02 -1.58 6.83
CA VAL A 231 -13.90 -1.59 7.78
C VAL A 231 -14.32 -1.01 9.14
N LEU A 232 -15.07 0.09 9.16
CA LEU A 232 -15.56 0.69 10.41
C LEU A 232 -16.48 -0.26 11.20
N LEU A 233 -17.41 -0.94 10.52
CA LEU A 233 -18.30 -1.93 11.13
C LEU A 233 -17.53 -3.13 11.71
N LEU A 234 -16.50 -3.60 11.00
CA LEU A 234 -15.63 -4.68 11.48
C LEU A 234 -14.91 -4.29 12.78
N PHE A 235 -14.42 -3.06 12.89
CA PHE A 235 -13.82 -2.56 14.13
C PHE A 235 -14.84 -2.35 15.26
N SER A 236 -16.05 -1.88 14.94
CA SER A 236 -17.11 -1.66 15.92
C SER A 236 -17.56 -2.95 16.61
N GLN A 237 -17.67 -4.06 15.87
CA GLN A 237 -18.06 -5.36 16.43
C GLN A 237 -17.03 -5.95 17.42
N LYS A 238 -15.76 -5.55 17.30
CA LYS A 238 -14.71 -6.02 18.20
C LYS A 238 -14.82 -5.37 19.58
N ILE A 239 -15.22 -4.10 19.63
CA ILE A 239 -15.37 -3.35 20.88
C ILE A 239 -16.50 -3.92 21.75
N THR A 240 -17.60 -4.36 21.13
CA THR A 240 -18.76 -4.92 21.86
C THR A 240 -18.57 -6.34 22.38
N LYS A 241 -17.56 -7.08 21.92
CA LYS A 241 -17.24 -8.41 22.47
C LYS A 241 -16.35 -8.36 23.71
N ASP A 242 -15.67 -7.23 23.92
CA ASP A 242 -14.75 -7.00 25.04
C ASP A 242 -15.42 -6.17 26.18
N ALA A 243 -16.74 -5.90 26.09
CA ALA A 243 -17.56 -5.19 27.07
C ALA A 243 -18.66 -6.09 27.63
#